data_AF-A0AAJ6JXR9-F1
#
_entry.id   AF-A0AAJ6JXR9-F1
#
_cell.length_a   1.000
_cell.length_b   1.000
_cell.length_c   1.000
_cell.angle_alpha   90.00
_cell.angle_beta   90.00
_cell.angle_gamma   90.00
#
_symmetry.space_group_name_H-M   'P 1'
#
loop_
_entity.id
_entity.type
_entity.pdbx_description
1 polymer ?
#
loop_
_entity_poly.entity_id
_entity_poly.type
_entity_poly.pdbx_seq_one_letter_code
_entity_poly.pdbx_strand_id
1 'polypeptide(L)'
;MFLINNYFKIFIGCEIHIKCNLNKIFSHKKNNIYDISLPGVLPNFNIKIIKFVFLISFLLNGSCFYLTIIEKKLYFYYDLPKNYQLTQNNFQNIFNLIFKNKCNKKIILKKIHFEEDAASSKKRKNLQFINYNRSGNSLLEIVTEPLFNEYKCLINFIKKIKKNIFNNKISNLNMHLNEMRFDLNLSIINLFTFEKSKKIEIKNLNSFENLKKSIIYDFYRQILFLEKKKKKNLQTRSYNEKYTFKIRKKCFSKNYNYYIDYDFGYLINFDYEIFKKEKKKKIILEKFPKLIYKFLNKNKKKIFFNKNNYILKNFFFIFIILKKIKKYKFFFLYKKNIKIIFKIKCFFCINF
;
A
#
# COMPACT_ATOMS: atom_id res chain seq x y z
N MET A 1 -28.39 22.84 -3.32
CA MET A 1 -28.70 22.73 -1.87
C MET A 1 -27.45 22.31 -1.10
N PHE A 2 -26.58 23.27 -0.80
CA PHE A 2 -25.31 23.10 -0.06
C PHE A 2 -25.09 24.34 0.84
N LEU A 3 -26.16 24.85 1.46
CA LEU A 3 -26.13 26.08 2.28
C LEU A 3 -25.63 25.86 3.73
N ILE A 4 -25.32 24.62 4.12
CA ILE A 4 -24.60 24.32 5.38
C ILE A 4 -23.06 24.44 5.21
N ASN A 5 -22.58 24.71 3.97
CA ASN A 5 -21.16 24.66 3.62
C ASN A 5 -20.24 25.68 4.31
N ASN A 6 -20.77 26.76 4.89
CA ASN A 6 -19.92 27.79 5.49
C ASN A 6 -19.54 27.50 6.95
N TYR A 7 -20.22 26.55 7.62
CA TYR A 7 -19.98 26.26 9.03
C TYR A 7 -19.13 25.01 9.26
N PHE A 8 -19.16 24.04 8.35
CA PHE A 8 -18.47 22.76 8.50
C PHE A 8 -17.53 22.47 7.35
N LYS A 9 -16.31 22.05 7.69
CA LYS A 9 -15.31 21.58 6.73
C LYS A 9 -15.15 20.07 6.82
N ILE A 10 -15.39 19.38 5.71
CA ILE A 10 -15.14 17.94 5.59
C ILE A 10 -13.70 17.67 5.16
N PHE A 11 -13.12 16.59 5.70
CA PHE A 11 -11.84 16.02 5.31
C PHE A 11 -12.07 14.58 4.89
N ILE A 12 -11.74 14.30 3.63
CA ILE A 12 -11.98 13.03 2.98
C ILE A 12 -10.62 12.45 2.55
N GLY A 13 -10.33 11.23 2.98
CA GLY A 13 -9.25 10.39 2.46
C GLY A 13 -9.84 9.15 1.80
N CYS A 14 -9.11 8.55 0.87
CA CYS A 14 -9.56 7.37 0.13
C CYS A 14 -8.44 6.36 -0.01
N GLU A 15 -8.79 5.09 0.20
CA GLU A 15 -7.98 3.92 -0.05
C GLU A 15 -8.58 3.20 -1.26
N ILE A 16 -7.81 3.14 -2.35
CA ILE A 16 -8.23 2.59 -3.63
C ILE A 16 -7.52 1.25 -3.81
N HIS A 17 -8.29 0.17 -3.81
CA HIS A 17 -7.77 -1.18 -4.04
C HIS A 17 -8.03 -1.59 -5.48
N ILE A 18 -6.99 -2.09 -6.17
CA ILE A 18 -7.02 -2.36 -7.61
C ILE A 18 -6.44 -3.75 -7.87
N LYS A 19 -7.26 -4.62 -8.43
CA LYS A 19 -6.83 -5.94 -8.91
C LYS A 19 -6.03 -5.78 -10.21
N CYS A 20 -4.80 -6.25 -10.20
CA CYS A 20 -3.92 -6.19 -11.36
C CYS A 20 -4.24 -7.30 -12.36
N ASN A 21 -4.03 -7.02 -13.64
CA ASN A 21 -4.04 -7.98 -14.74
C ASN A 21 -2.74 -8.81 -14.74
N LEU A 22 -2.47 -9.45 -13.61
CA LEU A 22 -1.36 -10.37 -13.41
C LEU A 22 -1.89 -11.67 -12.82
N ASN A 23 -1.10 -12.73 -12.96
CA ASN A 23 -1.32 -13.91 -12.17
C ASN A 23 -1.16 -13.59 -10.67
N LYS A 24 -1.48 -14.56 -9.82
CA LYS A 24 -1.38 -14.45 -8.37
C LYS A 24 0.02 -14.01 -7.94
N ILE A 25 0.07 -13.13 -6.95
CA ILE A 25 1.28 -12.39 -6.57
C ILE A 25 2.35 -13.28 -5.93
N PHE A 26 1.95 -14.36 -5.25
CA PHE A 26 2.85 -15.25 -4.50
C PHE A 26 2.78 -16.71 -4.95
N SER A 27 2.11 -17.00 -6.07
CA SER A 27 1.95 -18.38 -6.54
C SER A 27 1.93 -18.54 -8.06
N HIS A 28 1.90 -17.44 -8.82
CA HIS A 28 1.95 -17.33 -10.29
C HIS A 28 0.92 -18.12 -11.12
N LYS A 29 0.23 -19.10 -10.54
CA LYS A 29 -0.76 -19.95 -11.20
C LYS A 29 -2.11 -19.73 -10.53
N LYS A 30 -3.19 -19.92 -11.30
CA LYS A 30 -4.53 -20.03 -10.71
C LYS A 30 -4.60 -21.33 -9.91
N ASN A 31 -5.36 -21.32 -8.82
CA ASN A 31 -5.65 -22.49 -7.99
C ASN A 31 -4.38 -23.22 -7.52
N ASN A 32 -3.37 -22.47 -7.06
CA ASN A 32 -2.16 -23.06 -6.52
C ASN A 32 -2.42 -23.53 -5.08
N ILE A 33 -1.78 -24.64 -4.71
CA ILE A 33 -1.79 -25.20 -3.35
C ILE A 33 -1.35 -24.17 -2.30
N TYR A 34 -0.42 -23.28 -2.66
CA TYR A 34 -0.01 -22.15 -1.81
C TYR A 34 -1.18 -21.26 -1.39
N ASP A 35 -2.15 -21.03 -2.28
CA ASP A 35 -3.26 -20.11 -2.03
C ASP A 35 -4.27 -20.63 -1.01
N ILE A 36 -4.24 -21.94 -0.75
CA ILE A 36 -5.07 -22.67 0.23
C ILE A 36 -4.26 -23.01 1.48
N SER A 37 -2.97 -22.65 1.53
CA SER A 37 -2.10 -22.76 2.71
C SER A 37 -1.86 -24.20 3.18
N LEU A 38 -1.64 -25.14 2.26
CA LEU A 38 -1.20 -26.47 2.68
C LEU A 38 0.16 -26.40 3.39
N PRO A 39 0.42 -27.23 4.40
CA PRO A 39 1.69 -27.26 5.09
C PRO A 39 2.89 -27.47 4.14
N GLY A 40 3.99 -26.77 4.39
CA GLY A 40 5.25 -26.92 3.65
C GLY A 40 5.36 -26.14 2.34
N VAL A 41 4.34 -25.38 1.95
CA VAL A 41 4.39 -24.53 0.74
C VAL A 41 5.10 -23.20 0.99
N LEU A 42 5.94 -22.79 0.03
CA LEU A 42 6.63 -21.51 0.04
C LEU A 42 6.07 -20.55 -1.02
N PRO A 43 6.09 -19.23 -0.77
CA PRO A 43 5.63 -18.27 -1.76
C PRO A 43 6.62 -18.12 -2.93
N ASN A 44 6.08 -17.84 -4.10
CA ASN A 44 6.84 -17.46 -5.29
C ASN A 44 6.37 -16.09 -5.79
N PHE A 45 7.20 -15.06 -5.59
CA PHE A 45 6.83 -13.67 -5.82
C PHE A 45 6.80 -13.28 -7.31
N ASN A 46 5.73 -12.60 -7.71
CA ASN A 46 5.54 -12.07 -9.05
C ASN A 46 6.11 -10.66 -9.19
N ILE A 47 7.40 -10.59 -9.53
CA ILE A 47 8.17 -9.34 -9.72
C ILE A 47 7.50 -8.36 -10.69
N LYS A 48 6.64 -8.83 -11.61
CA LYS A 48 5.92 -7.95 -12.55
C LYS A 48 5.05 -6.91 -11.83
N ILE A 49 4.61 -7.17 -10.59
CA ILE A 49 3.84 -6.20 -9.80
C ILE A 49 4.65 -4.93 -9.50
N ILE A 50 5.97 -5.03 -9.32
CA ILE A 50 6.84 -3.87 -9.09
C ILE A 50 6.85 -2.95 -10.30
N LYS A 51 6.85 -3.51 -11.52
CA LYS A 51 6.74 -2.72 -12.75
C LYS A 51 5.49 -1.85 -12.72
N PHE A 52 4.37 -2.38 -12.21
CA PHE A 52 3.12 -1.61 -12.09
C PHE A 52 3.22 -0.53 -11.02
N VAL A 53 3.80 -0.83 -9.85
CA VAL A 53 4.07 0.18 -8.81
C VAL A 53 4.92 1.32 -9.36
N PHE A 54 6.03 1.00 -10.02
CA PHE A 54 6.95 1.99 -10.60
C PHE A 54 6.29 2.81 -11.69
N LEU A 55 5.49 2.18 -12.54
CA LEU A 55 4.76 2.86 -13.60
C LEU A 55 3.72 3.83 -13.03
N ILE A 56 2.97 3.42 -12.01
CA ILE A 56 2.02 4.32 -11.32
C ILE A 56 2.77 5.46 -10.63
N SER A 57 3.89 5.17 -9.96
CA SER A 57 4.75 6.21 -9.38
C SER A 57 5.15 7.23 -10.41
N PHE A 58 5.68 6.77 -11.54
CA PHE A 58 6.14 7.62 -12.62
C PHE A 58 5.01 8.48 -13.18
N LEU A 59 3.83 7.90 -13.44
CA LEU A 59 2.67 8.61 -13.97
C LEU A 59 2.09 9.65 -13.02
N LEU A 60 2.33 9.49 -11.72
CA LEU A 60 1.89 10.43 -10.71
C LEU A 60 2.98 11.45 -10.36
N ASN A 61 4.20 11.32 -10.91
CA ASN A 61 5.41 12.10 -10.57
C ASN A 61 5.96 11.83 -9.15
N GLY A 62 5.97 10.55 -8.76
CA GLY A 62 6.35 10.10 -7.43
C GLY A 62 7.80 9.67 -7.33
N SER A 63 8.27 9.56 -6.10
CA SER A 63 9.53 8.88 -5.77
C SER A 63 9.22 7.46 -5.31
N CYS A 64 9.91 6.46 -5.85
CA CYS A 64 9.89 5.12 -5.28
C CYS A 64 11.06 4.88 -4.33
N PHE A 65 10.84 4.10 -3.27
CA PHE A 65 11.91 3.52 -2.47
C PHE A 65 12.66 2.46 -3.28
N TYR A 66 13.99 2.42 -3.09
CA TYR A 66 14.86 1.38 -3.66
C TYR A 66 14.66 0.02 -2.98
N LEU A 67 14.25 0.05 -1.71
CA LEU A 67 14.13 -1.13 -0.87
C LEU A 67 12.67 -1.43 -0.58
N THR A 68 12.27 -2.63 -0.95
CA THR A 68 10.92 -3.13 -0.76
C THR A 68 10.98 -4.38 0.11
N ILE A 69 10.20 -4.39 1.20
CA ILE A 69 10.09 -5.52 2.13
C ILE A 69 8.64 -6.01 2.13
N ILE A 70 8.49 -7.34 2.16
CA ILE A 70 7.19 -8.01 2.29
C ILE A 70 6.96 -8.29 3.77
N GLU A 71 5.80 -7.91 4.26
CA GLU A 71 5.40 -8.06 5.65
C GLU A 71 4.13 -8.92 5.76
N LYS A 72 4.07 -9.74 6.81
CA LYS A 72 2.88 -10.49 7.19
C LYS A 72 1.98 -9.61 8.05
N LYS A 73 0.74 -9.42 7.60
CA LYS A 73 -0.34 -8.75 8.35
C LYS A 73 -1.25 -9.82 8.93
N LEU A 74 -1.15 -10.09 10.23
CA LEU A 74 -1.87 -11.17 10.92
C LEU A 74 -3.30 -10.81 11.21
N TYR A 75 -4.23 -11.66 10.76
CA TYR A 75 -5.60 -11.69 11.26
C TYR A 75 -6.27 -13.01 10.91
N PHE A 76 -7.03 -13.55 11.87
CA PHE A 76 -7.81 -14.75 11.67
C PHE A 76 -9.14 -14.41 11.00
N TYR A 77 -9.36 -15.00 9.83
CA TYR A 77 -10.64 -14.97 9.14
C TYR A 77 -10.76 -16.14 8.17
N TYR A 78 -11.98 -16.64 7.97
CA TYR A 78 -12.23 -17.83 7.16
C TYR A 78 -11.81 -17.69 5.68
N ASP A 79 -11.72 -16.47 5.16
CA ASP A 79 -11.32 -16.20 3.77
C ASP A 79 -9.80 -16.05 3.58
N LEU A 80 -9.02 -16.17 4.66
CA LEU A 80 -7.58 -16.03 4.66
C LEU A 80 -6.93 -17.27 5.29
N PRO A 81 -6.59 -18.28 4.48
CA PRO A 81 -6.23 -19.60 4.99
C PRO A 81 -4.88 -19.59 5.72
N LYS A 82 -3.98 -18.66 5.37
CA LYS A 82 -2.67 -18.46 6.02
C LYS A 82 -2.77 -17.82 7.41
N ASN A 83 -3.93 -17.24 7.77
CA ASN A 83 -4.11 -16.34 8.92
C ASN A 83 -3.21 -15.09 8.92
N TYR A 84 -2.46 -14.86 7.84
CA TYR A 84 -1.79 -13.61 7.53
C TYR A 84 -1.94 -13.27 6.05
N GLN A 85 -1.94 -11.97 5.78
CA GLN A 85 -1.95 -11.41 4.44
C GLN A 85 -0.55 -10.84 4.16
N LEU A 86 0.08 -11.26 3.07
CA LEU A 86 1.32 -10.67 2.59
C LEU A 86 1.07 -9.31 1.95
N THR A 87 1.71 -8.27 2.50
CA THR A 87 1.50 -6.86 2.16
C THR A 87 2.76 -6.05 2.43
N GLN A 88 2.66 -4.72 2.41
CA GLN A 88 3.73 -3.79 2.76
C GLN A 88 3.15 -2.65 3.60
N ASN A 89 3.63 -2.53 4.84
CA ASN A 89 3.19 -1.52 5.77
C ASN A 89 4.27 -0.48 6.05
N ASN A 90 5.46 -0.87 6.52
CA ASN A 90 6.50 0.10 6.88
C ASN A 90 7.36 0.53 5.69
N PHE A 91 7.57 -0.38 4.75
CA PHE A 91 8.45 -0.20 3.58
C PHE A 91 7.63 0.02 2.31
N GLN A 92 6.82 1.07 2.35
CA GLN A 92 5.92 1.46 1.26
C GLN A 92 6.71 2.08 0.11
N ASN A 93 6.19 1.95 -1.10
CA ASN A 93 6.97 2.33 -2.26
C ASN A 93 6.93 3.84 -2.52
N ILE A 94 5.89 4.61 -2.21
CA ILE A 94 5.71 5.98 -2.74
C ILE A 94 5.13 6.95 -1.70
N PHE A 95 5.68 8.17 -1.63
CA PHE A 95 5.23 9.26 -0.74
C PHE A 95 5.16 10.62 -1.45
N ASN A 96 4.36 11.54 -0.90
CA ASN A 96 4.39 12.99 -1.18
C ASN A 96 4.18 13.39 -2.64
N LEU A 97 3.32 12.66 -3.32
CA LEU A 97 2.88 12.95 -4.67
C LEU A 97 1.99 14.18 -4.70
N ILE A 98 2.35 15.22 -5.46
CA ILE A 98 1.52 16.42 -5.62
C ILE A 98 0.76 16.34 -6.93
N PHE A 99 -0.55 16.09 -6.84
CA PHE A 99 -1.43 16.13 -8.01
C PHE A 99 -2.24 17.43 -8.06
N LYS A 100 -2.13 18.22 -9.13
CA LYS A 100 -3.03 19.35 -9.42
C LYS A 100 -4.26 18.83 -10.19
N ASN A 101 -5.40 18.76 -9.51
CA ASN A 101 -6.68 18.46 -10.17
C ASN A 101 -7.34 19.76 -10.70
N LYS A 102 -8.42 19.63 -11.48
CA LYS A 102 -9.30 20.74 -11.90
C LYS A 102 -9.85 21.58 -10.73
N CYS A 103 -9.65 21.13 -9.49
CA CYS A 103 -9.97 21.86 -8.26
C CYS A 103 -8.80 22.73 -7.72
N ASN A 104 -7.70 22.92 -8.45
CA ASN A 104 -6.49 23.65 -8.03
C ASN A 104 -5.83 23.22 -6.70
N LYS A 105 -6.27 22.11 -6.09
CA LYS A 105 -5.70 21.58 -4.84
C LYS A 105 -4.60 20.58 -5.11
N LYS A 106 -3.53 20.68 -4.32
CA LYS A 106 -2.46 19.68 -4.21
C LYS A 106 -3.01 18.48 -3.45
N ILE A 107 -3.18 17.35 -4.12
CA ILE A 107 -3.52 16.07 -3.49
C ILE A 107 -2.22 15.37 -3.16
N ILE A 108 -2.09 14.89 -1.92
CA ILE A 108 -0.94 14.12 -1.42
C ILE A 108 -1.32 12.65 -1.32
N LEU A 109 -0.49 11.77 -1.88
CA LEU A 109 -0.60 10.34 -1.64
C LEU A 109 0.27 9.95 -0.45
N LYS A 110 -0.36 9.22 0.47
CA LYS A 110 0.27 8.69 1.67
C LYS A 110 1.13 7.47 1.34
N LYS A 111 0.55 6.52 0.60
CA LYS A 111 1.21 5.25 0.27
C LYS A 111 0.69 4.62 -1.01
N ILE A 112 1.58 3.89 -1.67
CA ILE A 112 1.25 2.94 -2.74
C ILE A 112 2.04 1.67 -2.45
N HIS A 113 1.34 0.55 -2.36
CA HIS A 113 1.95 -0.76 -2.08
C HIS A 113 1.14 -1.86 -2.75
N PHE A 114 1.74 -3.03 -2.85
CA PHE A 114 1.05 -4.24 -3.30
C PHE A 114 0.66 -5.11 -2.11
N GLU A 115 -0.36 -5.93 -2.31
CA GLU A 115 -0.77 -6.95 -1.36
C GLU A 115 -1.42 -8.14 -2.09
N GLU A 116 -1.59 -9.24 -1.39
CA GLU A 116 -2.43 -10.35 -1.88
C GLU A 116 -3.90 -10.15 -1.51
N ASP A 117 -4.83 -10.51 -2.39
CA ASP A 117 -6.27 -10.52 -2.09
C ASP A 117 -6.67 -11.73 -1.23
N ALA A 118 -7.70 -11.56 -0.41
CA ALA A 118 -8.32 -12.66 0.33
C ALA A 118 -9.31 -13.43 -0.55
N ALA A 119 -9.70 -14.62 -0.10
CA ALA A 119 -10.75 -15.40 -0.74
C ALA A 119 -12.10 -14.65 -0.74
N SER A 120 -13.02 -15.09 -1.58
CA SER A 120 -14.39 -14.59 -1.54
C SER A 120 -15.21 -15.40 -0.54
N SER A 121 -16.12 -14.73 0.16
CA SER A 121 -16.89 -15.32 1.26
C SER A 121 -18.35 -14.91 1.13
N LYS A 122 -19.27 -15.88 1.14
CA LYS A 122 -20.72 -15.65 1.07
C LYS A 122 -21.42 -16.42 2.18
N LYS A 123 -22.18 -15.72 3.00
CA LYS A 123 -23.08 -16.34 3.97
C LYS A 123 -24.39 -16.71 3.29
N ARG A 124 -24.86 -17.93 3.49
CA ARG A 124 -26.21 -18.37 3.09
C ARG A 124 -26.80 -19.16 4.25
N LYS A 125 -27.95 -18.70 4.78
CA LYS A 125 -28.55 -19.23 6.01
C LYS A 125 -27.51 -19.24 7.15
N ASN A 126 -27.25 -20.41 7.74
CA ASN A 126 -26.29 -20.62 8.82
C ASN A 126 -24.91 -21.12 8.34
N LEU A 127 -24.68 -21.18 7.02
CA LEU A 127 -23.43 -21.66 6.44
C LEU A 127 -22.61 -20.52 5.81
N GLN A 128 -21.29 -20.67 5.89
CA GLN A 128 -20.33 -19.77 5.24
C GLN A 128 -19.67 -20.51 4.06
N PHE A 129 -19.91 -20.02 2.85
CA PHE A 129 -19.31 -20.55 1.62
C PHE A 129 -18.08 -19.73 1.28
N ILE A 130 -16.93 -20.40 1.11
CA ILE A 130 -15.64 -19.77 0.84
C ILE A 130 -15.14 -20.26 -0.51
N ASN A 131 -14.70 -19.32 -1.36
CA ASN A 131 -14.11 -19.63 -2.64
C ASN A 131 -12.71 -18.99 -2.74
N TYR A 132 -11.69 -19.85 -2.70
CA TYR A 132 -10.27 -19.52 -2.71
C TYR A 132 -9.69 -19.19 -4.10
N ASN A 133 -10.49 -19.21 -5.17
CA ASN A 133 -10.00 -18.82 -6.51
C ASN A 133 -9.46 -17.39 -6.52
N ARG A 134 -10.02 -16.50 -5.67
CA ARG A 134 -9.57 -15.11 -5.49
C ARG A 134 -8.34 -14.95 -4.58
N SER A 135 -8.10 -15.90 -3.66
CA SER A 135 -6.97 -15.87 -2.73
C SER A 135 -5.65 -15.72 -3.49
N GLY A 136 -4.79 -14.80 -3.08
CA GLY A 136 -3.48 -14.61 -3.71
C GLY A 136 -3.50 -13.72 -4.97
N ASN A 137 -4.64 -13.19 -5.40
CA ASN A 137 -4.69 -12.24 -6.52
C ASN A 137 -3.82 -11.01 -6.21
N SER A 138 -3.15 -10.49 -7.25
CA SER A 138 -2.30 -9.31 -7.14
C SER A 138 -3.15 -8.04 -6.95
N LEU A 139 -3.02 -7.37 -5.80
CA LEU A 139 -3.66 -6.09 -5.53
C LEU A 139 -2.62 -4.96 -5.44
N LEU A 140 -3.04 -3.77 -5.88
CA LEU A 140 -2.38 -2.50 -5.59
C LEU A 140 -3.32 -1.65 -4.74
N GLU A 141 -2.81 -1.14 -3.63
CA GLU A 141 -3.52 -0.21 -2.76
C GLU A 141 -2.88 1.18 -2.87
N ILE A 142 -3.68 2.17 -3.29
CA ILE A 142 -3.29 3.59 -3.37
C ILE A 142 -4.05 4.34 -2.28
N VAL A 143 -3.33 5.01 -1.39
CA VAL A 143 -3.92 5.71 -0.24
C VAL A 143 -3.60 7.19 -0.29
N THR A 144 -4.64 8.00 -0.17
CA THR A 144 -4.54 9.46 -0.14
C THR A 144 -4.43 9.98 1.29
N GLU A 145 -3.75 11.10 1.46
CA GLU A 145 -3.96 11.94 2.65
C GLU A 145 -5.41 12.48 2.66
N PRO A 146 -6.00 12.79 3.84
CA PRO A 146 -7.38 13.22 3.95
C PRO A 146 -7.55 14.72 3.61
N LEU A 147 -7.09 15.12 2.41
CA LEU A 147 -7.03 16.51 1.96
C LEU A 147 -8.21 16.94 1.08
N PHE A 148 -9.10 16.01 0.71
CA PHE A 148 -10.26 16.36 -0.09
C PHE A 148 -11.34 16.98 0.78
N ASN A 149 -11.80 18.18 0.41
CA ASN A 149 -12.93 18.83 1.07
C ASN A 149 -14.23 18.74 0.26
N GLU A 150 -14.17 18.14 -0.94
CA GLU A 150 -15.32 17.97 -1.81
C GLU A 150 -15.25 16.61 -2.50
N TYR A 151 -16.39 15.92 -2.55
CA TYR A 151 -16.49 14.62 -3.23
C TYR A 151 -16.19 14.74 -4.73
N LYS A 152 -16.51 15.86 -5.38
CA LYS A 152 -16.24 16.10 -6.81
C LYS A 152 -14.73 16.03 -7.11
N CYS A 153 -13.91 16.63 -6.26
CA CYS A 153 -12.46 16.61 -6.41
C CYS A 153 -11.87 15.22 -6.22
N LEU A 154 -12.40 14.45 -5.25
CA LEU A 154 -12.03 13.05 -5.05
C LEU A 154 -12.40 12.19 -6.27
N ILE A 155 -13.63 12.31 -6.78
CA ILE A 155 -14.08 11.54 -7.95
C ILE A 155 -13.24 11.88 -9.19
N ASN A 156 -12.94 13.16 -9.44
CA ASN A 156 -12.08 13.55 -10.56
C ASN A 156 -10.67 12.98 -10.43
N PHE A 157 -10.12 12.96 -9.22
CA PHE A 157 -8.82 12.34 -8.95
C PHE A 157 -8.84 10.84 -9.25
N ILE A 158 -9.84 10.11 -8.73
CA ILE A 158 -9.99 8.67 -8.98
C ILE A 158 -10.19 8.40 -10.47
N LYS A 159 -10.99 9.21 -11.19
CA LYS A 159 -11.18 9.07 -12.65
C LYS A 159 -9.87 9.20 -13.43
N LYS A 160 -8.98 10.11 -13.01
CA LYS A 160 -7.67 10.26 -13.66
C LYS A 160 -6.74 9.08 -13.37
N ILE A 161 -6.70 8.60 -12.13
CA ILE A 161 -5.99 7.36 -11.80
C ILE A 161 -6.53 6.20 -12.64
N LYS A 162 -7.85 6.07 -12.72
CA LYS A 162 -8.52 5.04 -13.54
C LYS A 162 -8.08 5.11 -15.01
N LYS A 163 -8.06 6.30 -15.61
CA LYS A 163 -7.56 6.51 -16.99
C LYS A 163 -6.11 6.07 -17.16
N ASN A 164 -5.23 6.47 -16.24
CA ASN A 164 -3.81 6.10 -16.28
C ASN A 164 -3.60 4.59 -16.19
N ILE A 165 -4.32 3.92 -15.29
CA ILE A 165 -4.20 2.48 -15.07
C ILE A 165 -4.75 1.69 -16.25
N PHE A 166 -5.89 2.10 -16.80
CA PHE A 166 -6.51 1.48 -17.97
C PHE A 166 -5.61 1.59 -19.20
N ASN A 167 -5.11 2.79 -19.50
CA ASN A 167 -4.25 3.03 -20.66
C ASN A 167 -2.94 2.23 -20.62
N ASN A 168 -2.43 1.92 -19.43
CA ASN A 168 -1.21 1.13 -19.26
C ASN A 168 -1.48 -0.37 -19.03
N LYS A 169 -2.73 -0.82 -19.22
CA LYS A 169 -3.15 -2.22 -19.10
C LYS A 169 -2.81 -2.86 -17.75
N ILE A 170 -2.72 -2.06 -16.69
CA ILE A 170 -2.44 -2.55 -15.33
C ILE A 170 -3.64 -3.34 -14.79
N SER A 171 -4.86 -2.90 -15.07
CA SER A 171 -6.11 -3.51 -14.62
C SER A 171 -7.23 -3.19 -15.61
N ASN A 172 -8.20 -4.08 -15.77
CA ASN A 172 -9.43 -3.82 -16.53
C ASN A 172 -10.40 -2.89 -15.78
N LEU A 173 -10.20 -2.71 -14.46
CA LEU A 173 -10.94 -1.77 -13.62
C LEU A 173 -12.47 -1.97 -13.65
N ASN A 174 -12.90 -3.23 -13.79
CA ASN A 174 -14.30 -3.58 -13.74
C ASN A 174 -14.79 -3.59 -12.29
N MET A 175 -15.54 -2.55 -11.93
CA MET A 175 -16.09 -2.37 -10.58
C MET A 175 -17.16 -3.42 -10.24
N HIS A 176 -17.93 -3.91 -11.22
CA HIS A 176 -18.94 -4.96 -11.00
C HIS A 176 -18.29 -6.29 -10.61
N LEU A 177 -17.08 -6.55 -11.11
CA LEU A 177 -16.27 -7.72 -10.76
C LEU A 177 -15.37 -7.48 -9.53
N ASN A 178 -15.56 -6.37 -8.80
CA ASN A 178 -14.76 -5.95 -7.65
C ASN A 178 -13.26 -5.78 -7.95
N GLU A 179 -12.91 -5.47 -9.20
CA GLU A 179 -11.50 -5.23 -9.58
C GLU A 179 -11.00 -3.86 -9.16
N MET A 180 -11.91 -2.95 -8.80
CA MET A 180 -11.62 -1.67 -8.19
C MET A 180 -12.58 -1.43 -7.03
N ARG A 181 -12.05 -1.19 -5.84
CA ARG A 181 -12.81 -0.99 -4.59
C ARG A 181 -12.33 0.27 -3.87
N PHE A 182 -13.25 0.93 -3.17
CA PHE A 182 -12.95 2.12 -2.40
C PHE A 182 -13.32 1.94 -0.93
N ASP A 183 -12.37 2.32 -0.08
CA ASP A 183 -12.61 2.56 1.34
C ASP A 183 -12.42 4.06 1.60
N LEU A 184 -13.39 4.69 2.25
CA LEU A 184 -13.39 6.12 2.55
C LEU A 184 -13.11 6.39 4.01
N ASN A 185 -12.31 7.41 4.25
CA ASN A 185 -11.98 7.94 5.56
C ASN A 185 -12.55 9.36 5.66
N LEU A 186 -13.51 9.58 6.57
CA LEU A 186 -14.23 10.85 6.70
C LEU A 186 -14.11 11.43 8.10
N SER A 187 -13.91 12.74 8.17
CA SER A 187 -14.08 13.54 9.40
C SER A 187 -14.54 14.94 9.03
N ILE A 188 -15.17 15.64 9.97
CA ILE A 188 -15.64 17.01 9.80
C ILE A 188 -15.12 17.87 10.96
N ILE A 189 -14.97 19.17 10.71
CA ILE A 189 -14.65 20.18 11.72
C ILE A 189 -15.69 21.29 11.62
N ASN A 190 -16.24 21.71 12.75
CA ASN A 190 -16.99 22.95 12.86
C ASN A 190 -16.00 24.12 12.85
N LEU A 191 -16.14 25.06 11.91
CA LEU A 191 -15.22 26.17 11.69
C LEU A 191 -15.30 27.25 12.78
N PHE A 192 -16.40 27.33 13.52
CA PHE A 192 -16.59 28.32 14.57
C PHE A 192 -16.15 27.79 15.94
N THR A 193 -16.54 26.56 16.28
CA THR A 193 -16.21 25.96 17.58
C THR A 193 -14.89 25.19 17.57
N PHE A 194 -14.29 25.00 16.39
CA PHE A 194 -13.14 24.13 16.15
C PHE A 194 -13.34 22.66 16.58
N GLU A 195 -14.57 22.26 16.89
CA GLU A 195 -14.90 20.89 17.28
C GLU A 195 -14.75 19.94 16.09
N LYS A 196 -14.01 18.85 16.31
CA LYS A 196 -13.72 17.83 15.29
C LYS A 196 -14.49 16.54 15.55
N SER A 197 -15.12 16.00 14.52
CA SER A 197 -15.71 14.67 14.59
C SER A 197 -14.63 13.58 14.62
N LYS A 198 -14.95 12.44 15.25
CA LYS A 198 -14.06 11.27 15.16
C LYS A 198 -14.06 10.72 13.74
N LYS A 199 -12.89 10.23 13.31
CA LYS A 199 -12.70 9.58 12.01
C LYS A 199 -13.66 8.39 11.85
N ILE A 200 -14.34 8.34 10.72
CA ILE A 200 -15.19 7.23 10.31
C ILE A 200 -14.61 6.62 9.03
N GLU A 201 -14.70 5.30 8.95
CA GLU A 201 -14.23 4.51 7.82
C GLU A 201 -15.44 3.84 7.17
N ILE A 202 -15.71 4.11 5.89
CA ILE A 202 -16.78 3.47 5.11
C ILE A 202 -16.12 2.50 4.14
N LYS A 203 -16.42 1.21 4.28
CA LYS A 203 -15.78 0.14 3.47
C LYS A 203 -16.67 -0.36 2.33
N ASN A 204 -16.03 -1.04 1.38
CA ASN A 204 -16.68 -1.84 0.32
C ASN A 204 -17.56 -1.01 -0.64
N LEU A 205 -17.10 0.17 -1.03
CA LEU A 205 -17.79 0.98 -2.03
C LEU A 205 -17.38 0.53 -3.43
N ASN A 206 -18.36 0.05 -4.20
CA ASN A 206 -18.14 -0.58 -5.50
C ASN A 206 -18.59 0.31 -6.69
N SER A 207 -18.96 1.58 -6.47
CA SER A 207 -19.33 2.48 -7.56
C SER A 207 -19.06 3.95 -7.19
N PHE A 208 -18.87 4.81 -8.20
CA PHE A 208 -18.72 6.25 -7.98
C PHE A 208 -19.97 6.88 -7.36
N GLU A 209 -21.14 6.36 -7.71
CA GLU A 209 -22.41 6.85 -7.16
C GLU A 209 -22.55 6.46 -5.68
N ASN A 210 -22.19 5.23 -5.32
CA ASN A 210 -22.17 4.80 -3.91
C ASN A 210 -21.13 5.60 -3.11
N LEU A 211 -19.98 5.90 -3.71
CA LEU A 211 -18.96 6.76 -3.13
C LEU A 211 -19.53 8.17 -2.87
N LYS A 212 -20.17 8.80 -3.84
CA LYS A 212 -20.80 10.12 -3.69
C LYS A 212 -21.88 10.11 -2.60
N LYS A 213 -22.86 9.21 -2.72
CA LYS A 213 -24.01 9.14 -1.80
C LYS A 213 -23.57 8.84 -0.37
N SER A 214 -22.60 7.94 -0.17
CA SER A 214 -22.07 7.61 1.16
C SER A 214 -21.36 8.79 1.83
N ILE A 215 -20.61 9.61 1.08
CA ILE A 215 -19.99 10.84 1.61
C ILE A 215 -21.06 11.83 2.05
N ILE A 216 -22.05 12.10 1.19
CA ILE A 216 -23.11 13.06 1.49
C ILE A 216 -23.91 12.62 2.72
N TYR A 217 -24.33 11.36 2.75
CA TYR A 217 -25.08 10.82 3.87
C TYR A 217 -24.29 10.88 5.18
N ASP A 218 -23.01 10.48 5.17
CA ASP A 218 -22.22 10.47 6.39
C ASP A 218 -21.82 11.88 6.85
N PHE A 219 -21.69 12.85 5.94
CA PHE A 219 -21.47 14.25 6.26
C PHE A 219 -22.62 14.83 7.09
N TYR A 220 -23.86 14.77 6.60
CA TYR A 220 -25.04 15.24 7.34
C TYR A 220 -25.21 14.48 8.65
N ARG A 221 -24.98 13.17 8.64
CA ARG A 221 -25.02 12.35 9.85
C ARG A 221 -24.02 12.86 10.90
N GLN A 222 -22.79 13.15 10.51
CA GLN A 222 -21.76 13.64 11.44
C GLN A 222 -22.09 15.03 11.99
N ILE A 223 -22.64 15.93 11.17
CA ILE A 223 -23.11 17.26 11.62
C ILE A 223 -24.13 17.11 12.76
N LEU A 224 -25.19 16.33 12.53
CA LEU A 224 -26.22 16.06 13.53
C LEU A 224 -25.65 15.45 14.83
N PHE A 225 -24.54 14.71 14.74
CA PHE A 225 -23.89 14.17 15.94
C PHE A 225 -23.07 15.21 16.70
N LEU A 226 -22.38 16.12 16.00
CA LEU A 226 -21.65 17.23 16.62
C LEU A 226 -22.62 18.19 17.32
N GLU A 227 -23.70 18.59 16.64
CA GLU A 227 -24.71 19.51 17.20
C GLU A 227 -25.37 18.93 18.46
N LYS A 228 -25.64 17.61 18.48
CA LYS A 228 -26.21 16.92 19.65
C LYS A 228 -25.17 16.62 20.76
N LYS A 229 -23.92 17.09 20.64
CA LYS A 229 -22.79 16.80 21.55
C LYS A 229 -22.60 15.32 21.89
N LYS A 230 -23.02 14.41 21.01
CA LYS A 230 -22.96 12.96 21.26
C LYS A 230 -21.58 12.43 20.93
N LYS A 231 -20.77 12.15 21.95
CA LYS A 231 -19.46 11.49 21.81
C LYS A 231 -19.63 10.08 21.24
N LYS A 232 -19.25 9.85 19.98
CA LYS A 232 -19.15 8.50 19.40
C LYS A 232 -17.71 8.04 19.28
N ASN A 233 -17.46 6.75 19.44
CA ASN A 233 -16.17 6.11 19.19
C ASN A 233 -15.89 5.98 17.68
N LEU A 234 -14.63 5.76 17.32
CA LEU A 234 -14.20 5.39 15.96
C LEU A 234 -15.08 4.25 15.42
N GLN A 235 -15.61 4.40 14.20
CA GLN A 235 -16.55 3.44 13.62
C GLN A 235 -16.12 3.03 12.21
N THR A 236 -16.26 1.74 11.93
CA THR A 236 -16.23 1.20 10.58
C THR A 236 -17.68 0.92 10.15
N ARG A 237 -18.06 1.47 9.00
CA ARG A 237 -19.41 1.47 8.44
C ARG A 237 -19.38 0.86 7.04
N SER A 238 -20.54 0.39 6.59
CA SER A 238 -20.80 0.04 5.19
C SER A 238 -21.90 0.94 4.67
N TYR A 239 -22.12 0.90 3.36
CA TYR A 239 -23.20 1.61 2.70
C TYR A 239 -24.10 0.60 1.97
N ASN A 240 -25.35 0.50 2.41
CA ASN A 240 -26.40 -0.11 1.60
C ASN A 240 -27.06 1.06 0.89
N GLU A 241 -27.21 1.03 -0.43
CA GLU A 241 -27.65 2.07 -1.41
C GLU A 241 -28.52 3.26 -0.94
N LYS A 242 -29.21 3.15 0.20
CA LYS A 242 -29.98 4.16 0.91
C LYS A 242 -29.25 4.87 2.08
N TYR A 243 -28.49 4.16 2.93
CA TYR A 243 -27.87 4.72 4.14
C TYR A 243 -26.57 4.02 4.56
N THR A 244 -25.72 4.74 5.30
CA THR A 244 -24.56 4.11 5.96
C THR A 244 -25.02 3.40 7.23
N PHE A 245 -24.51 2.20 7.48
CA PHE A 245 -24.80 1.42 8.69
C PHE A 245 -23.51 0.90 9.32
N LYS A 246 -23.57 0.57 10.61
CA LYS A 246 -22.39 0.15 11.36
C LYS A 246 -22.17 -1.35 11.16
N ILE A 247 -20.98 -1.75 10.71
CA ILE A 247 -20.63 -3.17 10.53
C ILE A 247 -20.16 -3.77 11.85
N ARG A 248 -19.31 -3.03 12.58
CA ARG A 248 -18.69 -3.48 13.83
C ARG A 248 -18.43 -2.31 14.79
N LYS A 249 -18.50 -2.55 16.10
CA LYS A 249 -17.75 -1.74 17.08
C LYS A 249 -16.27 -2.13 16.88
N LYS A 250 -15.36 -1.15 16.69
CA LYS A 250 -13.92 -1.41 16.86
C LYS A 250 -13.72 -1.72 18.34
N CYS A 251 -13.93 -2.98 18.75
CA CYS A 251 -13.46 -3.48 20.04
C CYS A 251 -11.95 -3.64 19.86
N PHE A 252 -11.22 -2.58 20.26
CA PHE A 252 -9.77 -2.43 20.08
C PHE A 252 -9.30 -2.40 18.62
N SER A 253 -8.32 -1.55 18.30
CA SER A 253 -7.52 -1.75 17.10
C SER A 253 -6.90 -3.14 17.24
N LYS A 254 -7.35 -4.13 16.47
CA LYS A 254 -6.62 -5.40 16.39
C LYS A 254 -5.21 -5.03 15.95
N ASN A 255 -4.24 -5.18 16.84
CA ASN A 255 -2.84 -5.03 16.48
C ASN A 255 -2.56 -6.16 15.50
N TYR A 256 -2.49 -5.81 14.21
CA TYR A 256 -2.27 -6.76 13.12
C TYR A 256 -0.88 -7.40 13.15
N ASN A 257 -0.09 -7.14 14.22
CA ASN A 257 1.26 -7.63 14.47
C ASN A 257 2.03 -7.79 13.17
N TYR A 258 2.46 -6.66 12.60
CA TYR A 258 3.24 -6.67 11.36
C TYR A 258 4.66 -7.18 11.65
N TYR A 259 5.14 -8.12 10.84
CA TYR A 259 6.52 -8.61 10.88
C TYR A 259 6.98 -8.89 9.46
N ILE A 260 8.30 -8.83 9.28
CA ILE A 260 8.96 -9.11 8.02
C ILE A 260 8.77 -10.60 7.70
N ASP A 261 8.41 -10.89 6.45
CA ASP A 261 8.37 -12.26 5.97
C ASP A 261 9.79 -12.75 5.62
N TYR A 262 10.28 -13.72 6.38
CA TYR A 262 11.61 -14.29 6.16
C TYR A 262 11.68 -15.26 4.98
N ASP A 263 10.54 -15.72 4.45
CA ASP A 263 10.49 -16.61 3.29
C ASP A 263 11.00 -15.91 2.01
N PHE A 264 10.95 -14.57 1.95
CA PHE A 264 11.48 -13.77 0.83
C PHE A 264 12.89 -13.22 1.06
N GLY A 265 13.44 -13.36 2.27
CA GLY A 265 14.66 -12.68 2.69
C GLY A 265 14.49 -11.17 2.88
N TYR A 266 15.52 -10.54 3.44
CA TYR A 266 15.55 -9.10 3.63
C TYR A 266 16.01 -8.43 2.33
N LEU A 267 15.19 -7.51 1.80
CA LEU A 267 15.51 -6.53 0.77
C LEU A 267 15.43 -7.05 -0.68
N ILE A 268 14.33 -6.72 -1.37
CA ILE A 268 14.30 -6.76 -2.83
C ILE A 268 14.64 -5.35 -3.31
N ASN A 269 15.84 -5.19 -3.89
CA ASN A 269 16.29 -3.89 -4.40
C ASN A 269 15.87 -3.71 -5.85
N PHE A 270 15.13 -2.64 -6.13
CA PHE A 270 14.73 -2.27 -7.48
C PHE A 270 15.15 -0.84 -7.78
N ASP A 271 15.87 -0.65 -8.89
CA ASP A 271 16.35 0.69 -9.27
C ASP A 271 15.28 1.46 -10.05
N TYR A 272 14.54 2.29 -9.32
CA TYR A 272 13.51 3.16 -9.90
C TYR A 272 14.09 4.27 -10.80
N GLU A 273 15.34 4.70 -10.58
CA GLU A 273 15.97 5.74 -11.40
C GLU A 273 16.39 5.19 -12.77
N ILE A 274 16.83 3.93 -12.84
CA ILE A 274 17.00 3.22 -14.13
C ILE A 274 15.66 3.16 -14.87
N PHE A 275 14.59 2.70 -14.20
CA PHE A 275 13.26 2.63 -14.80
C PHE A 275 12.78 3.99 -15.34
N LYS A 276 12.98 5.08 -14.58
CA LYS A 276 12.68 6.46 -15.01
C LYS A 276 13.45 6.85 -16.26
N LYS A 277 14.76 6.58 -16.32
CA LYS A 277 15.61 6.89 -17.48
C LYS A 277 15.17 6.14 -18.73
N GLU A 278 14.85 4.85 -18.58
CA GLU A 278 14.33 3.97 -19.65
C GLU A 278 12.90 4.30 -20.09
N LYS A 279 12.06 4.89 -19.23
CA LYS A 279 10.74 5.38 -19.64
C LYS A 279 10.82 6.72 -20.39
N LYS A 280 11.80 7.56 -20.06
CA LYS A 280 12.03 8.86 -20.73
C LYS A 280 12.66 8.69 -22.11
N LYS A 281 13.57 7.74 -22.28
CA LYS A 281 14.10 7.32 -23.57
C LYS A 281 13.19 6.21 -24.08
N LYS A 282 12.35 6.38 -25.12
CA LYS A 282 11.48 5.30 -25.65
C LYS A 282 12.29 4.05 -26.04
N ILE A 283 12.66 3.21 -25.08
CA ILE A 283 13.38 1.95 -25.28
C ILE A 283 12.42 0.85 -24.84
N ILE A 284 12.12 0.00 -25.81
CA ILE A 284 11.20 -1.12 -25.73
C ILE A 284 11.68 -2.07 -24.62
N LEU A 285 10.80 -2.32 -23.65
CA LEU A 285 11.01 -3.22 -22.51
C LEU A 285 11.04 -4.66 -23.00
N GLU A 286 12.19 -5.14 -23.47
CA GLU A 286 12.33 -6.57 -23.81
C GLU A 286 13.04 -7.43 -22.77
N LYS A 287 13.96 -6.91 -21.95
CA LYS A 287 14.62 -7.77 -20.95
C LYS A 287 14.91 -7.00 -19.66
N PHE A 288 14.15 -7.27 -18.60
CA PHE A 288 14.64 -7.00 -17.25
C PHE A 288 15.95 -7.77 -17.07
N PRO A 289 17.02 -7.16 -16.54
CA PRO A 289 18.25 -7.88 -16.28
C PRO A 289 17.95 -8.99 -15.27
N LYS A 290 18.11 -10.25 -15.69
CA LYS A 290 18.15 -11.41 -14.79
C LYS A 290 19.41 -11.28 -13.95
N LEU A 291 19.34 -10.56 -12.83
CA LEU A 291 20.40 -10.60 -11.83
C LEU A 291 20.32 -11.95 -11.13
N ILE A 292 21.18 -12.87 -11.54
CA ILE A 292 21.40 -14.17 -10.92
C ILE A 292 21.99 -13.91 -9.53
N TYR A 293 21.27 -14.28 -8.47
CA TYR A 293 21.79 -14.27 -7.11
C TYR A 293 22.79 -15.43 -6.98
N LYS A 294 24.08 -15.11 -6.79
CA LYS A 294 25.10 -16.10 -6.46
C LYS A 294 25.18 -16.23 -4.93
N PHE A 295 24.80 -17.39 -4.40
CA PHE A 295 25.03 -17.73 -2.99
C PHE A 295 26.54 -17.66 -2.70
N LEU A 296 26.94 -16.79 -1.75
CA LEU A 296 28.30 -16.78 -1.23
C LEU A 296 28.46 -17.96 -0.27
N ASN A 297 28.93 -19.08 -0.82
CA ASN A 297 29.35 -20.19 0.00
C ASN A 297 30.68 -19.85 0.68
N LYS A 298 30.79 -20.24 1.95
CA LYS A 298 31.97 -20.05 2.81
C LYS A 298 33.19 -20.71 2.17
N ASN A 299 34.07 -19.91 1.57
CA ASN A 299 35.53 -19.94 1.76
C ASN A 299 36.25 -19.35 0.53
N LYS A 300 37.16 -18.42 0.83
CA LYS A 300 38.27 -17.93 -0.01
C LYS A 300 37.92 -16.97 -1.16
N LYS A 301 38.10 -15.68 -0.82
CA LYS A 301 38.83 -14.63 -1.57
C LYS A 301 38.99 -14.87 -3.08
N LYS A 302 38.23 -14.10 -3.89
CA LYS A 302 38.72 -13.35 -5.07
C LYS A 302 37.59 -12.40 -5.52
N ILE A 303 37.81 -11.10 -5.34
CA ILE A 303 36.95 -10.03 -5.86
C ILE A 303 37.37 -9.80 -7.31
N PHE A 304 36.53 -10.15 -8.27
CA PHE A 304 36.71 -9.73 -9.66
C PHE A 304 35.83 -8.51 -9.93
N PHE A 305 36.48 -7.36 -10.16
CA PHE A 305 35.81 -6.16 -10.65
C PHE A 305 35.61 -6.31 -12.16
N ASN A 306 34.35 -6.34 -12.61
CA ASN A 306 34.06 -6.15 -14.02
C ASN A 306 34.12 -4.64 -14.33
N LYS A 307 35.11 -4.23 -15.13
CA LYS A 307 35.31 -2.85 -15.62
C LYS A 307 34.23 -2.48 -16.64
N ASN A 308 32.98 -2.41 -16.21
CA ASN A 308 31.92 -1.70 -16.91
C ASN A 308 30.72 -1.57 -15.98
N ASN A 309 30.77 -0.63 -15.05
CA ASN A 309 29.58 -0.12 -14.38
C ASN A 309 29.89 1.20 -13.67
N TYR A 310 29.33 2.29 -14.21
CA TYR A 310 29.24 3.61 -13.59
C TYR A 310 28.61 3.60 -12.18
N ILE A 311 27.96 2.48 -11.80
CA ILE A 311 27.23 2.27 -10.54
C ILE A 311 28.16 2.08 -9.33
N LEU A 312 29.37 1.54 -9.53
CA LEU A 312 30.29 1.23 -8.41
C LEU A 312 31.11 2.43 -7.90
N LYS A 313 31.06 3.60 -8.54
CA LYS A 313 31.86 4.76 -8.10
C LYS A 313 31.40 5.40 -6.78
N ASN A 314 30.15 5.17 -6.33
CA ASN A 314 29.56 5.93 -5.22
C ASN A 314 29.14 5.11 -3.98
N PHE A 315 29.26 3.77 -4.00
CA PHE A 315 28.88 2.93 -2.86
C PHE A 315 29.90 1.81 -2.62
N PHE A 316 30.38 1.71 -1.39
CA PHE A 316 31.08 0.54 -0.89
C PHE A 316 30.18 -0.19 0.11
N PHE A 317 30.02 -1.50 -0.08
CA PHE A 317 29.39 -2.38 0.89
C PHE A 317 30.50 -3.05 1.70
N ILE A 318 30.54 -2.80 3.00
CA ILE A 318 31.45 -3.49 3.92
C ILE A 318 30.58 -4.29 4.91
N PHE A 319 30.67 -5.61 4.82
CA PHE A 319 30.08 -6.56 5.75
C PHE A 319 31.13 -6.89 6.81
N ILE A 320 31.00 -6.35 8.02
CA ILE A 320 31.90 -6.73 9.13
C ILE A 320 31.12 -7.65 10.07
N ILE A 321 31.53 -8.92 10.08
CA ILE A 321 31.13 -9.88 11.10
C ILE A 321 32.09 -9.70 12.27
N LEU A 322 31.70 -8.95 13.30
CA LEU A 322 32.45 -8.93 14.56
C LEU A 322 32.17 -10.24 15.32
N LYS A 323 32.94 -11.28 15.00
CA LYS A 323 32.82 -12.64 15.56
C LYS A 323 32.81 -12.69 17.10
N LYS A 324 33.32 -11.68 17.80
CA LYS A 324 33.48 -11.71 19.26
C LYS A 324 32.28 -11.22 20.08
N ILE A 325 31.25 -10.57 19.52
CA ILE A 325 30.22 -9.88 20.35
C ILE A 325 28.79 -10.41 20.19
N LYS A 326 28.51 -11.39 19.32
CA LYS A 326 27.13 -11.93 19.10
C LYS A 326 26.04 -10.84 19.01
N LYS A 327 26.35 -9.67 18.43
CA LYS A 327 25.39 -8.61 18.14
C LYS A 327 25.51 -8.20 16.67
N TYR A 328 24.38 -8.23 15.98
CA TYR A 328 24.25 -7.75 14.61
C TYR A 328 24.04 -6.24 14.64
N LYS A 329 24.91 -5.46 13.99
CA LYS A 329 24.73 -4.01 13.84
C LYS A 329 24.80 -3.65 12.36
N PHE A 330 23.81 -2.87 11.90
CA PHE A 330 23.76 -2.32 10.55
C PHE A 330 24.38 -0.92 10.55
N PHE A 331 25.24 -0.63 9.56
CA PHE A 331 25.78 0.70 9.35
C PHE A 331 25.54 1.14 7.91
N PHE A 332 25.16 2.42 7.74
CA PHE A 332 24.98 3.07 6.45
C PHE A 332 26.01 4.19 6.31
N LEU A 333 26.67 4.29 5.15
CA LEU A 333 27.62 5.36 4.85
C LEU A 333 27.30 5.97 3.48
N TYR A 334 26.99 7.28 3.49
CA TYR A 334 26.77 8.09 2.30
C TYR A 334 28.03 8.92 2.02
N LYS A 335 28.58 8.83 0.81
CA LYS A 335 29.84 9.49 0.46
C LYS A 335 29.62 10.96 0.04
N LYS A 336 29.36 11.83 1.00
CA LYS A 336 29.68 13.26 0.92
C LYS A 336 30.22 13.72 2.28
N ASN A 337 31.54 13.81 2.37
CA ASN A 337 32.36 14.17 3.55
C ASN A 337 32.92 12.98 4.34
N ILE A 338 33.86 12.25 3.71
CA ILE A 338 34.88 11.50 4.45
C ILE A 338 35.97 12.52 4.81
N LYS A 339 35.79 13.24 5.91
CA LYS A 339 36.86 13.87 6.69
C LYS A 339 36.27 14.20 8.05
N ILE A 340 36.70 13.43 9.05
CA ILE A 340 36.35 13.51 10.48
C ILE A 340 34.92 13.07 10.78
N ILE A 341 34.77 11.96 11.52
CA ILE A 341 33.78 11.66 12.57
C ILE A 341 33.85 10.15 12.81
N PHE A 342 34.79 9.74 13.66
CA PHE A 342 34.54 8.64 14.57
C PHE A 342 35.24 8.92 15.89
N LYS A 343 34.64 9.83 16.67
CA LYS A 343 34.58 9.70 18.13
C LYS A 343 33.12 9.32 18.43
N ILE A 344 32.84 8.02 18.43
CA ILE A 344 31.49 7.48 18.67
C ILE A 344 31.12 7.79 20.12
N LYS A 345 30.13 8.67 20.35
CA LYS A 345 29.68 8.99 21.72
C LYS A 345 28.26 8.55 22.09
N CYS A 346 27.38 8.14 21.17
CA CYS A 346 26.06 7.64 21.55
C CYS A 346 25.55 6.51 20.64
N PHE A 347 25.21 5.37 21.23
CA PHE A 347 24.42 4.29 20.64
C PHE A 347 22.97 4.39 21.15
N PHE A 348 21.98 4.26 20.27
CA PHE A 348 20.71 3.64 20.69
C PHE A 348 20.89 2.12 20.55
N CYS A 349 21.09 1.45 21.68
CA CYS A 349 21.01 0.00 21.78
C CYS A 349 19.54 -0.39 21.92
N ILE A 350 19.03 -1.18 20.97
CA ILE A 350 17.94 -2.10 21.30
C ILE A 350 18.65 -3.44 21.54
N ASN A 351 18.78 -3.80 22.81
CA ASN A 351 19.26 -5.12 23.19
C ASN A 351 18.17 -6.14 22.83
N PHE A 352 18.53 -7.17 22.07
CA PHE A 352 17.90 -8.47 22.13
C PHE A 352 18.69 -9.34 23.09
#